data_AF-A0A7W1PE88-F1
#
_entry.id   AF-A0A7W1PE88-F1
#
_cell.length_a   1.000
_cell.length_b   1.000
_cell.length_c   1.000
_cell.angle_alpha   90.00
_cell.angle_beta   90.00
_cell.angle_gamma   90.00
#
_symmetry.space_group_name_H-M   'P 1'
#
loop_
_entity.id
_entity.type
_entity.pdbx_description
1 polymer ?
#
loop_
_entity_poly.entity_id
_entity_poly.type
_entity_poly.pdbx_seq_one_letter_code
_entity_poly.pdbx_strand_id
1 'polypeptide(L)'
;MNFAIPFRCVMVAAVLGVAAACGSMTDAGDASVDLRGSWRYSGEQTTGEQVTYDGALAVTTRSGATFGGSITVNEQNARGTVRSIAGVVGGTVYSNGIIDMDVALDAATLRHVGTIAGDTLRGNWTTSDGLRSGSFRAVRTLP
;
A
#
# COMPACT_ATOMS: atom_id res chain seq x y z
N MET A 1 -1.17 79.22 7.86
CA MET A 1 -1.26 78.83 6.44
C MET A 1 -2.47 77.91 6.33
N ASN A 2 -3.66 78.40 5.97
CA ASN A 2 -4.13 78.67 4.58
C ASN A 2 -4.18 77.37 3.77
N PHE A 3 -5.24 76.90 3.08
CA PHE A 3 -6.64 77.24 2.76
C PHE A 3 -7.27 75.88 2.32
N ALA A 4 -8.51 75.51 2.69
CA ALA A 4 -9.74 75.53 1.85
C ALA A 4 -9.68 74.62 0.58
N ILE A 5 -10.73 74.00 -0.01
CA ILE A 5 -12.17 74.27 -0.17
C ILE A 5 -12.88 72.94 -0.64
N PRO A 6 -14.18 72.87 -1.04
CA PRO A 6 -15.12 71.80 -0.67
C PRO A 6 -15.74 71.10 -1.91
N PHE A 7 -16.90 70.45 -1.70
CA PHE A 7 -17.99 70.33 -2.71
C PHE A 7 -17.69 69.50 -3.97
N ARG A 8 -18.20 68.26 -4.04
CA ARG A 8 -19.41 67.88 -4.82
C ARG A 8 -19.42 66.39 -5.19
N CYS A 9 -20.63 65.84 -5.05
CA CYS A 9 -21.27 64.81 -5.86
C CYS A 9 -20.37 63.96 -6.76
N VAL A 10 -20.26 62.66 -6.44
CA VAL A 10 -20.61 61.61 -7.40
C VAL A 10 -21.24 60.46 -6.61
N MET A 11 -22.52 60.24 -6.85
CA MET A 11 -23.22 59.00 -6.52
C MET A 11 -22.89 58.00 -7.64
N VAL A 12 -22.16 56.93 -7.36
CA VAL A 12 -22.18 55.71 -8.19
C VAL A 12 -22.28 54.52 -7.25
N ALA A 13 -23.45 53.89 -7.27
CA ALA A 13 -23.72 52.61 -6.67
C ALA A 13 -23.07 51.50 -7.51
N ALA A 14 -22.43 50.54 -6.84
CA ALA A 14 -22.25 49.19 -7.36
C ALA A 14 -22.18 48.20 -6.19
N VAL A 15 -23.36 47.65 -5.87
CA VAL A 15 -23.54 46.37 -5.20
C VAL A 15 -23.03 45.27 -6.16
N LEU A 16 -22.68 44.10 -5.60
CA LEU A 16 -22.37 42.79 -6.25
C LEU A 16 -20.86 42.50 -6.28
N GLY A 17 -20.35 41.41 -5.72
CA GLY A 17 -20.99 40.28 -5.06
C GLY A 17 -19.91 39.51 -4.30
N VAL A 18 -20.32 38.89 -3.19
CA VAL A 18 -19.52 37.93 -2.45
C VAL A 18 -19.18 36.81 -3.42
N ALA A 19 -17.94 36.76 -3.89
CA ALA A 19 -17.44 35.58 -4.57
C ALA A 19 -17.39 34.47 -3.53
N ALA A 20 -18.46 33.68 -3.49
CA ALA A 20 -18.46 32.36 -2.89
C ALA A 20 -17.32 31.59 -3.54
N ALA A 21 -16.17 31.55 -2.88
CA ALA A 21 -15.15 30.57 -3.15
C ALA A 21 -15.76 29.22 -2.78
N CYS A 22 -16.50 28.64 -3.71
CA CYS A 22 -16.81 27.22 -3.73
C CYS A 22 -15.48 26.53 -4.05
N GLY A 23 -14.59 26.53 -3.06
CA GLY A 23 -13.45 25.65 -3.01
C GLY A 23 -14.00 24.24 -2.78
N SER A 24 -14.55 23.64 -3.83
CA SER A 24 -14.59 22.21 -3.92
C SER A 24 -13.13 21.79 -3.97
N MET A 25 -12.52 21.54 -2.80
CA MET A 25 -11.43 20.57 -2.73
C MET A 25 -12.05 19.26 -3.19
N THR A 26 -12.09 19.09 -4.51
CA THR A 26 -12.12 17.77 -5.09
C THR A 26 -10.76 17.21 -4.73
N ASP A 27 -10.66 16.63 -3.54
CA ASP A 27 -9.66 15.60 -3.28
C ASP A 27 -9.87 14.62 -4.45
N ALA A 28 -9.00 14.72 -5.45
CA ALA A 28 -8.97 13.78 -6.54
C ALA A 28 -8.53 12.50 -5.86
N GLY A 29 -9.50 11.78 -5.29
CA GLY A 29 -9.28 10.67 -4.39
C GLY A 29 -8.23 9.80 -5.00
N ASP A 30 -7.05 9.83 -4.39
CA ASP A 30 -5.86 9.17 -4.88
C ASP A 30 -6.29 7.75 -5.21
N ALA A 31 -6.17 7.33 -6.48
CA ALA A 31 -6.74 6.08 -6.94
C ALA A 31 -6.19 4.94 -6.06
N SER A 32 -7.00 4.53 -5.08
CA SER A 32 -6.48 3.82 -3.93
C SER A 32 -6.37 2.36 -4.29
N VAL A 33 -5.14 1.89 -4.52
CA VAL A 33 -4.83 0.50 -4.88
C VAL A 33 -5.51 -0.47 -3.91
N ASP A 34 -6.55 -1.22 -4.34
CA ASP A 34 -7.25 -2.16 -3.45
C ASP A 34 -6.56 -3.52 -3.37
N LEU A 35 -6.01 -3.83 -2.19
CA LEU A 35 -5.34 -5.09 -1.91
C LEU A 35 -6.24 -6.15 -1.29
N ARG A 36 -7.47 -5.80 -0.86
CA ARG A 36 -8.36 -6.74 -0.15
C ARG A 36 -8.69 -7.95 -1.02
N GLY A 37 -8.86 -9.10 -0.38
CA GLY A 37 -9.21 -10.36 -1.02
C GLY A 37 -8.13 -11.43 -0.90
N SER A 38 -8.31 -12.49 -1.67
CA SER A 38 -7.47 -13.68 -1.65
C SER A 38 -6.47 -13.68 -2.80
N TRP A 39 -5.28 -14.19 -2.52
CA TRP A 39 -4.14 -14.20 -3.42
C TRP A 39 -3.43 -15.54 -3.34
N ARG A 40 -3.08 -16.12 -4.48
CA ARG A 40 -2.18 -17.26 -4.56
C ARG A 40 -0.74 -16.75 -4.45
N TYR A 41 -0.06 -17.14 -3.39
CA TYR A 41 1.30 -16.74 -3.08
C TYR A 41 2.32 -17.78 -3.57
N SER A 42 3.43 -17.30 -4.12
CA SER A 42 4.62 -18.10 -4.46
C SER A 42 5.88 -17.30 -4.12
N GLY A 43 6.92 -17.95 -3.61
CA GLY A 43 8.21 -17.31 -3.33
C GLY A 43 9.38 -18.27 -3.40
N GLU A 44 10.57 -17.72 -3.61
CA GLU A 44 11.82 -18.48 -3.68
C GLU A 44 12.91 -17.77 -2.87
N GLN A 45 13.54 -18.50 -1.95
CA GLN A 45 14.72 -18.05 -1.21
C GLN A 45 15.96 -18.19 -2.10
N THR A 46 16.67 -17.10 -2.30
CA THR A 46 17.87 -17.02 -3.15
C THR A 46 19.17 -16.95 -2.36
N THR A 47 19.10 -16.61 -1.07
CA THR A 47 20.26 -16.57 -0.16
C THR A 47 20.14 -17.64 0.93
N GLY A 48 21.18 -18.45 1.10
CA GLY A 48 21.20 -19.57 2.06
C GLY A 48 20.81 -20.90 1.42
N GLU A 49 20.08 -21.74 2.15
CA GLU A 49 19.51 -22.98 1.60
C GLU A 49 18.40 -22.65 0.60
N GLN A 50 18.32 -23.38 -0.51
CA GLN A 50 17.23 -23.18 -1.47
C GLN A 50 15.91 -23.68 -0.86
N VAL A 51 14.93 -22.78 -0.80
CA VAL A 51 13.61 -23.02 -0.23
C VAL A 51 12.56 -22.36 -1.11
N THR A 52 11.52 -23.10 -1.47
CA THR A 52 10.34 -22.58 -2.17
C THR A 52 9.15 -22.48 -1.22
N TYR A 53 8.30 -21.49 -1.48
CA TYR A 53 7.09 -21.24 -0.71
C TYR A 53 5.90 -21.17 -1.67
N ASP A 54 4.86 -21.96 -1.42
CA ASP A 54 3.62 -21.92 -2.19
C ASP A 54 2.41 -21.90 -1.26
N GLY A 55 1.47 -20.99 -1.48
CA GLY A 55 0.41 -20.78 -0.51
C GLY A 55 -0.68 -19.81 -0.88
N ALA A 56 -1.37 -19.32 0.15
CA ALA A 56 -2.44 -18.34 0.04
C ALA A 56 -2.20 -17.17 0.99
N LEU A 57 -2.36 -15.96 0.47
CA LEU A 57 -2.37 -14.70 1.20
C LEU A 57 -3.80 -14.16 1.17
N ALA A 58 -4.33 -13.77 2.32
CA ALA A 58 -5.63 -13.14 2.45
C ALA A 58 -5.45 -11.76 3.10
N VAL A 59 -5.82 -10.70 2.39
CA VAL A 59 -5.84 -9.33 2.91
C VAL A 59 -7.28 -9.02 3.32
N THR A 60 -7.49 -8.87 4.63
CA THR A 60 -8.84 -8.78 5.22
C THR A 60 -9.19 -7.41 5.74
N THR A 61 -8.19 -6.59 6.08
CA THR A 61 -8.38 -5.26 6.66
C THR A 61 -7.65 -4.20 5.86
N ARG A 62 -8.23 -3.00 5.82
CA ARG A 62 -7.63 -1.81 5.22
C ARG A 62 -8.07 -0.56 5.97
N SER A 63 -7.10 0.32 6.27
CA SER A 63 -7.33 1.65 6.81
C SER A 63 -6.39 2.63 6.12
N GLY A 64 -6.91 3.40 5.16
CA GLY A 64 -6.09 4.25 4.30
C GLY A 64 -5.06 3.45 3.50
N ALA A 65 -3.79 3.82 3.64
CA ALA A 65 -2.65 3.13 3.01
C ALA A 65 -2.26 1.82 3.73
N THR A 66 -2.69 1.62 4.97
CA THR A 66 -2.32 0.45 5.77
C THR A 66 -3.29 -0.71 5.52
N PHE A 67 -2.76 -1.93 5.48
CA PHE A 67 -3.54 -3.16 5.35
C PHE A 67 -3.03 -4.25 6.28
N GLY A 68 -3.89 -5.23 6.52
CA GLY A 68 -3.56 -6.41 7.34
C GLY A 68 -4.30 -7.66 6.89
N GLY A 69 -3.76 -8.81 7.26
CA GLY A 69 -4.24 -10.09 6.79
C GLY A 69 -3.50 -11.29 7.37
N SER A 70 -3.66 -12.43 6.70
CA SER A 70 -3.03 -13.69 7.06
C SER A 70 -2.42 -14.35 5.84
N ILE A 71 -1.44 -15.21 6.08
CA ILE A 71 -0.82 -16.02 5.03
C ILE A 71 -0.69 -17.47 5.53
N THR A 72 -0.82 -18.42 4.61
CA THR A 72 -0.46 -19.82 4.84
C THR A 72 0.36 -20.30 3.66
N VAL A 73 1.55 -20.82 3.93
CA VAL A 73 2.49 -21.31 2.92
C VAL A 73 2.94 -22.73 3.24
N ASN A 74 3.16 -23.51 2.21
CA ASN A 74 3.94 -24.73 2.28
C ASN A 74 5.36 -24.36 1.91
N GLU A 75 6.26 -24.51 2.87
CA GLU A 75 7.70 -24.36 2.67
C GLU A 75 8.27 -25.71 2.25
N GLN A 76 9.01 -25.73 1.15
CA GLN A 76 9.72 -26.91 0.67
C GLN A 76 11.23 -26.61 0.57
N ASN A 77 12.05 -27.40 1.26
CA ASN A 77 13.51 -27.27 1.16
C ASN A 77 14.08 -28.08 -0.01
N ALA A 78 15.38 -27.90 -0.28
CA ALA A 78 16.11 -28.62 -1.33
C ALA A 78 16.09 -30.15 -1.19
N ARG A 79 15.79 -30.68 0.00
CA ARG A 79 15.65 -32.13 0.27
C ARG A 79 14.24 -32.65 0.02
N GLY A 80 13.32 -31.79 -0.43
CA GLY A 80 11.92 -32.13 -0.67
C GLY A 80 11.08 -32.25 0.61
N THR A 81 11.60 -31.86 1.76
CA THR A 81 10.81 -31.82 3.00
C THR A 81 9.83 -30.67 2.90
N VAL A 82 8.54 -30.95 3.12
CA VAL A 82 7.47 -29.95 3.09
C VAL A 82 6.95 -29.71 4.51
N ARG A 83 6.84 -28.45 4.91
CA ARG A 83 6.15 -28.04 6.15
C ARG A 83 5.16 -26.93 5.86
N SER A 84 3.99 -26.99 6.49
CA SER A 84 3.00 -25.92 6.41
C SER A 84 3.22 -24.90 7.52
N ILE A 85 3.20 -23.62 7.17
CA ILE A 85 3.45 -22.49 8.08
C ILE A 85 2.35 -21.46 7.87
N ALA A 86 1.71 -21.04 8.96
CA ALA A 86 0.75 -19.95 8.96
C ALA A 86 1.37 -18.71 9.60
N GLY A 87 0.88 -17.54 9.18
CA GLY A 87 1.41 -16.26 9.65
C GLY A 87 0.43 -15.11 9.48
N VAL A 88 0.85 -13.97 10.00
CA VAL A 88 0.14 -12.70 9.88
C VAL A 88 0.89 -11.76 8.95
N VAL A 89 0.13 -10.93 8.25
CA VAL A 89 0.68 -9.94 7.31
C VAL A 89 0.18 -8.57 7.72
N GLY A 90 1.08 -7.58 7.72
CA GLY A 90 0.75 -6.17 7.91
C GLY A 90 1.65 -5.31 7.05
N GLY A 91 1.10 -4.27 6.44
CA GLY A 91 1.89 -3.43 5.55
C GLY A 91 1.23 -2.15 5.13
N THR A 92 1.93 -1.42 4.28
CA THR A 92 1.49 -0.19 3.64
C THR A 92 1.54 -0.34 2.13
N VAL A 93 0.51 0.15 1.45
CA VAL A 93 0.47 0.33 0.00
C VAL A 93 0.42 1.81 -0.32
N TYR A 94 1.38 2.28 -1.10
CA TYR A 94 1.48 3.66 -1.54
C TYR A 94 0.65 3.87 -2.82
N SER A 95 0.26 5.12 -3.11
CA SER A 95 -0.59 5.44 -4.27
C SER A 95 0.07 5.11 -5.62
N ASN A 96 1.40 5.09 -5.66
CA ASN A 96 2.17 4.65 -6.83
C ASN A 96 2.27 3.11 -6.99
N GLY A 97 1.57 2.34 -6.15
CA GLY A 97 1.56 0.88 -6.21
C GLY A 97 2.78 0.20 -5.57
N ILE A 98 3.68 0.93 -4.91
CA ILE A 98 4.72 0.33 -4.06
C ILE A 98 4.05 -0.29 -2.83
N ILE A 99 4.56 -1.46 -2.43
CA ILE A 99 4.12 -2.16 -1.23
C ILE A 99 5.33 -2.43 -0.34
N ASP A 100 5.13 -2.19 0.95
CA ASP A 100 6.07 -2.53 2.02
C ASP A 100 5.28 -3.28 3.10
N MET A 101 5.57 -4.55 3.31
CA MET A 101 4.81 -5.39 4.25
C MET A 101 5.72 -6.32 5.04
N ASP A 102 5.41 -6.51 6.31
CA ASP A 102 6.01 -7.52 7.14
C ASP A 102 5.12 -8.76 7.18
N VAL A 103 5.75 -9.92 7.06
CA VAL A 103 5.13 -11.23 7.16
C VAL A 103 5.79 -11.98 8.31
N ALA A 104 5.05 -12.19 9.38
CA ALA A 104 5.51 -12.98 10.51
C ALA A 104 5.11 -14.45 10.32
N LEU A 105 6.10 -15.31 10.10
CA LEU A 105 5.98 -16.76 9.91
C LEU A 105 6.68 -17.48 11.05
N ASP A 106 5.93 -18.16 11.92
CA ASP A 106 6.50 -18.91 13.05
C ASP A 106 7.48 -18.04 13.88
N ALA A 107 8.78 -18.37 13.88
CA ALA A 107 9.83 -17.63 14.60
C ALA A 107 10.55 -16.55 13.78
N ALA A 108 10.14 -16.29 12.53
CA ALA A 108 10.79 -15.34 11.64
C ALA A 108 9.85 -14.23 11.15
N THR A 109 10.39 -13.03 10.99
CA THR A 109 9.70 -11.93 10.28
C THR A 109 10.44 -11.62 8.99
N LEU A 110 9.70 -11.62 7.89
CA LEU A 110 10.17 -11.34 6.54
C LEU A 110 9.59 -10.00 6.10
N ARG A 111 10.46 -9.01 5.88
CA ARG A 111 10.08 -7.74 5.27
C ARG A 111 10.05 -7.90 3.77
N HIS A 112 8.90 -7.66 3.16
CA HIS A 112 8.67 -7.70 1.73
C HIS A 112 8.57 -6.27 1.18
N VAL A 113 9.29 -6.00 0.11
CA VAL A 113 9.20 -4.74 -0.65
C VAL A 113 8.95 -5.08 -2.11
N GLY A 114 7.92 -4.50 -2.69
CA GLY A 114 7.48 -4.84 -4.03
C GLY A 114 6.55 -3.82 -4.65
N THR A 115 5.87 -4.27 -5.71
CA THR A 115 4.90 -3.48 -6.45
C THR A 115 3.65 -4.31 -6.74
N ILE A 116 2.53 -3.62 -6.89
CA ILE A 116 1.31 -4.14 -7.50
C ILE A 116 1.12 -3.58 -8.90
N ALA A 117 0.76 -4.45 -9.83
CA ALA A 117 0.27 -4.07 -11.14
C ALA A 117 -0.93 -4.96 -11.49
N GLY A 118 -2.12 -4.36 -11.57
CA GLY A 118 -3.38 -5.10 -11.71
C GLY A 118 -3.57 -6.10 -10.57
N ASP A 119 -3.72 -7.37 -10.93
CA ASP A 119 -3.97 -8.48 -10.01
C ASP A 119 -2.69 -9.25 -9.62
N THR A 120 -1.51 -8.64 -9.76
CA THR A 120 -0.23 -9.26 -9.40
C THR A 120 0.58 -8.38 -8.47
N LEU A 121 0.93 -8.94 -7.31
CA LEU A 121 2.01 -8.47 -6.44
C LEU A 121 3.31 -9.15 -6.82
N ARG A 122 4.42 -8.42 -6.80
CA ARG A 122 5.76 -8.98 -6.98
C ARG A 122 6.82 -8.14 -6.29
N GLY A 123 7.89 -8.78 -5.85
CA GLY A 123 9.01 -8.08 -5.23
C GLY A 123 10.00 -9.03 -4.60
N ASN A 124 10.72 -8.51 -3.61
CA ASN A 124 11.69 -9.27 -2.83
C ASN A 124 11.32 -9.23 -1.36
N TRP A 125 11.86 -10.18 -0.61
CA TRP A 125 11.79 -10.19 0.83
C TRP A 125 13.17 -10.41 1.44
N THR A 126 13.32 -9.96 2.68
CA THR A 126 14.50 -10.21 3.52
C THR A 126 14.03 -10.54 4.93
N THR A 127 14.73 -11.44 5.61
CA THR A 127 14.53 -11.62 7.05
C THR A 127 15.03 -10.41 7.81
N SER A 128 14.46 -10.15 8.99
CA SER A 128 14.86 -9.04 9.88
C SER A 128 16.34 -9.06 10.27
N ASP A 129 16.97 -10.24 10.33
CA ASP A 129 18.40 -10.41 10.56
C ASP A 129 19.28 -10.21 9.30
N GLY A 130 18.67 -10.05 8.12
CA GLY A 130 19.35 -9.88 6.84
C GLY A 130 20.06 -11.13 6.29
N LEU A 131 19.91 -12.29 6.93
CA LEU A 131 20.65 -13.50 6.55
C LEU A 131 20.01 -14.28 5.41
N ARG A 132 18.69 -14.13 5.22
CA ARG A 132 17.92 -14.81 4.18
C ARG A 132 17.15 -13.79 3.38
N SER A 133 17.12 -14.00 2.07
CA SER A 133 16.36 -13.17 1.15
C SER A 133 15.86 -13.99 -0.02
N GLY A 134 14.89 -13.44 -0.72
CA GLY A 134 14.27 -14.11 -1.85
C GLY A 134 13.34 -13.21 -2.63
N SER A 135 12.70 -13.79 -3.64
CA SER A 135 11.66 -13.15 -4.42
C SER A 135 10.28 -13.69 -4.03
N PHE A 136 9.25 -12.91 -4.31
CA PHE A 136 7.87 -13.34 -4.18
C PHE A 136 7.01 -12.84 -5.33
N ARG A 137 5.91 -13.57 -5.55
CA ARG A 137 4.82 -13.20 -6.42
C ARG A 137 3.51 -13.63 -5.78
N ALA A 138 2.49 -12.79 -5.81
CA ALA A 138 1.14 -13.15 -5.41
C ALA A 138 0.13 -12.73 -6.49
N VAL A 139 -0.77 -13.63 -6.87
CA VAL A 139 -1.79 -13.35 -7.90
C VAL A 139 -3.16 -13.42 -7.27
N ARG A 140 -4.00 -12.41 -7.52
CA ARG A 140 -5.37 -12.41 -7.02
C ARG A 140 -6.09 -13.65 -7.51
N THR A 141 -6.72 -14.38 -6.59
CA THR A 141 -7.64 -15.46 -6.95
C THR A 141 -9.00 -14.84 -7.22
N LEU A 142 -9.55 -15.04 -8.41
CA LEU A 142 -10.92 -14.66 -8.69
C LEU A 142 -11.86 -15.46 -7.77
N PRO A 143 -12.89 -14.83 -7.19
CA PRO A 143 -13.94 -15.52 -6.44
C PRO A 143 -14.75 -16.48 -7.33
#